data_AF-W4QII1-F1
#
_entry.id   AF-W4QII1-F1
#
_cell.length_a   1.000
_cell.length_b   1.000
_cell.length_c   1.000
_cell.angle_alpha   90.00
_cell.angle_beta   90.00
_cell.angle_gamma   90.00
#
_symmetry.space_group_name_H-M   'P 1'
#
loop_
_entity.id
_entity.type
_entity.pdbx_description
1 polymer ?
#
loop_
_entity_poly.entity_id
_entity_poly.type
_entity_poly.pdbx_seq_one_letter_code
_entity_poly.pdbx_strand_id
1 'polypeptide(L)' 'MRLKHINANPTSGKIEIEIGNCDMPFVVVVSDGRVKTTELPAFGVTSIVTHQNKVKRVKFDEGEDF' A
#
# COMPACT_ATOMS: atom_id res chain seq x y z
N MET A 1 -8.40 -4.63 -5.05
CA MET A 1 -7.98 -4.05 -3.73
C MET A 1 -8.09 -2.52 -3.70
N ARG A 2 -8.27 -1.88 -2.53
CA ARG A 2 -8.27 -0.39 -2.38
C ARG A 2 -7.21 0.08 -1.39
N LEU A 3 -6.52 1.17 -1.73
CA LEU A 3 -5.56 1.83 -0.84
C LEU A 3 -6.30 2.42 0.37
N LYS A 4 -5.90 2.01 1.58
CA LYS A 4 -6.33 2.58 2.86
C LYS A 4 -5.30 3.62 3.29
N HIS A 5 -5.75 4.76 3.81
CA HIS A 5 -4.88 5.77 4.39
C HIS A 5 -4.58 5.40 5.85
N ILE A 6 -3.31 5.49 6.25
CA ILE A 6 -2.91 5.37 7.66
C ILE A 6 -2.46 6.73 8.15
N ASN A 7 -2.92 7.10 9.35
CA ASN A 7 -2.44 8.30 10.04
C ASN A 7 -1.00 8.05 10.51
N ALA A 8 -0.03 8.76 9.93
CA ALA A 8 1.30 8.88 10.51
C ALA A 8 1.26 9.97 11.59
N ASN A 9 1.92 9.75 12.72
CA ASN A 9 2.09 10.80 13.70
C ASN A 9 3.15 11.78 13.19
N PRO A 10 2.79 13.03 12.82
CA PRO A 10 3.73 13.97 12.22
C PRO A 10 4.79 14.46 13.20
N THR A 11 4.56 14.34 14.50
CA THR A 11 5.45 14.83 15.56
C THR A 11 6.53 13.82 15.93
N SER A 12 6.20 12.52 15.94
CA SER A 12 7.16 11.46 16.30
C SER A 12 7.92 10.89 15.10
N GLY A 13 7.44 11.12 13.87
CA GLY A 13 7.97 10.50 12.65
C GLY A 13 7.73 8.99 12.58
N LYS A 14 6.91 8.45 13.49
CA LYS A 14 6.60 7.02 13.56
C LYS A 14 5.29 6.71 12.84
N ILE A 15 5.27 5.54 12.22
CA ILE A 15 4.06 4.93 11.66
C ILE A 15 3.74 3.74 12.57
N GLU A 16 2.57 3.79 13.20
CA GLU A 16 2.02 2.65 13.93
C GLU A 16 1.00 1.95 13.05
N ILE A 17 1.15 0.63 12.91
CA ILE A 17 0.27 -0.22 12.11
C ILE A 17 -0.20 -1.34 13.02
N GLU A 18 -1.51 -1.44 13.19
CA GLU A 18 -2.12 -2.57 13.88
C GLU A 18 -2.17 -3.78 12.94
N ILE A 19 -1.28 -4.75 13.17
CA ILE A 19 -1.13 -5.93 12.31
C ILE A 19 -2.05 -7.10 12.71
N GLY A 20 -2.75 -7.01 13.85
CA GLY A 20 -3.57 -8.11 14.38
C GLY A 20 -4.75 -8.51 13.50
N ASN A 21 -5.16 -7.65 12.57
CA ASN A 21 -6.23 -7.90 11.59
C ASN A 21 -5.67 -8.08 10.15
N CYS A 22 -4.37 -8.31 10.00
CA CYS A 22 -3.70 -8.45 8.71
C CYS A 22 -3.38 -9.92 8.41
N ASP A 23 -4.40 -10.72 8.12
CA ASP A 23 -4.24 -12.15 7.83
C ASP A 23 -3.71 -12.42 6.40
N MET A 24 -3.83 -11.42 5.52
CA MET A 24 -3.36 -11.47 4.13
C MET A 24 -2.07 -10.66 3.94
N PRO A 25 -1.19 -11.04 3.00
CA PRO A 25 -0.04 -10.24 2.64
C PRO A 25 -0.48 -8.82 2.25
N PHE A 26 0.21 -7.81 2.76
CA PHE A 26 -0.09 -6.42 2.48
C PHE A 26 1.20 -5.62 2.29
N VAL A 27 1.08 -4.47 1.64
CA VAL A 27 2.19 -3.53 1.43
C VAL A 27 1.88 -2.20 2.08
N VAL A 28 2.93 -1.58 2.61
CA VAL A 28 2.92 -0.20 3.13
C VAL A 28 3.73 0.66 2.17
N VAL A 29 3.13 1.74 1.72
CA VAL A 29 3.74 2.68 0.78
C VAL A 29 3.80 4.06 1.43
N VAL A 30 5.02 4.56 1.59
CA VAL A 30 5.29 5.89 2.16
C VAL A 30 5.80 6.80 1.05
N SER A 31 5.10 7.91 0.80
CA SER A 31 5.51 8.91 -0.19
C SER A 31 4.91 10.27 0.13
N ASP A 32 5.73 11.33 0.06
CA ASP A 32 5.28 12.72 0.29
C ASP A 32 4.60 12.94 1.65
N GLY A 33 5.15 12.32 2.70
CA GLY A 33 4.61 12.36 4.07
C GLY A 33 3.29 11.60 4.24
N ARG A 34 2.81 10.91 3.21
CA ARG A 34 1.58 10.11 3.24
C ARG A 34 1.92 8.64 3.32
N VAL A 35 1.14 7.93 4.13
CA VAL A 35 1.22 6.48 4.29
C VAL A 35 -0.05 5.87 3.74
N LYS A 36 0.10 4.89 2.86
CA LYS A 36 -1.00 4.09 2.34
C LYS A 36 -0.70 2.61 2.54
N THR A 37 -1.72 1.83 2.77
CA THR A 37 -1.64 0.37 2.80
C THR A 37 -2.62 -0.25 1.83
N THR A 38 -2.28 -1.42 1.33
CA THR A 38 -3.19 -2.25 0.56
C THR A 38 -2.80 -3.70 0.74
N GLU A 39 -3.80 -4.56 0.85
CA GLU A 39 -3.60 -6.00 0.74
C GLU A 39 -3.15 -6.33 -0.70
N LEU A 40 -2.35 -7.38 -0.83
CA LEU A 40 -1.91 -7.96 -2.10
C LEU A 40 -2.94 -8.98 -2.58
N PRO A 41 -3.22 -9.03 -3.89
CA PRO A 41 -4.14 -10.02 -4.42
C PRO A 41 -3.56 -11.44 -4.22
N ALA A 42 -4.44 -12.43 -4.09
CA ALA A 42 -4.04 -13.83 -3.94
C ALA A 42 -3.31 -14.35 -5.20
N PHE A 43 -3.72 -13.87 -6.37
CA PHE A 43 -3.11 -14.14 -7.67
C PHE A 43 -3.04 -12.81 -8.46
N GLY A 44 -1.96 -12.61 -9.21
CA GLY A 44 -1.76 -11.41 -10.02
C GLY A 44 -0.51 -10.60 -9.67
N VAL A 45 -0.41 -9.42 -10.25
CA VAL A 45 0.74 -8.51 -10.13
C VAL A 45 0.30 -7.20 -9.48
N THR A 46 0.99 -6.84 -8.39
CA THR A 46 0.89 -5.49 -7.82
C THR A 46 2.10 -4.65 -8.26
N SER A 47 1.84 -3.55 -8.98
CA SER A 47 2.90 -2.65 -9.47
C SER A 47 2.84 -1.29 -8.79
N ILE A 48 3.95 -0.87 -8.17
CA ILE A 48 4.13 0.47 -7.62
C ILE A 48 4.75 1.36 -8.71
N VAL A 49 3.98 2.34 -9.19
CA VAL A 49 4.44 3.25 -10.25
C VAL A 49 4.87 4.57 -9.64
N THR A 50 6.14 4.90 -9.82
CA THR A 50 6.73 6.17 -9.39
C THR A 50 6.87 7.14 -10.56
N HIS A 51 6.86 8.43 -10.27
CA HIS A 51 7.18 9.51 -11.21
C HIS A 51 7.74 10.68 -10.41
N GLN A 52 8.91 11.21 -10.80
CA GLN A 52 9.58 12.32 -10.10
C GLN A 52 9.74 12.06 -8.59
N ASN A 53 10.31 10.90 -8.22
CA ASN A 53 10.53 10.46 -6.83
C ASN A 53 9.26 10.37 -5.94
N LYS A 54 8.07 10.42 -6.54
CA LYS A 54 6.80 10.28 -5.84
C LYS A 54 6.05 9.05 -6.33
N VAL A 55 5.35 8.38 -5.42
CA VAL A 55 4.42 7.31 -5.81
C VAL A 55 3.22 7.96 -6.48
N LYS A 56 2.97 7.60 -7.74
CA LYS A 56 1.86 8.13 -8.52
C LYS A 56 0.61 7.26 -8.38
N ARG A 57 0.79 5.94 -8.42
CA ARG A 57 -0.30 4.95 -8.33
C ARG A 57 0.23 3.57 -7.95
N VAL A 58 -0.64 2.79 -7.31
CA VAL A 58 -0.49 1.34 -7.17
C VAL A 58 -1.49 0.70 -8.14
N LYS A 59 -1.01 -0.18 -9.02
CA LYS A 59 -1.84 -0.93 -9.95
C LYS A 59 -1.97 -2.37 -9.47
N PHE A 60 -3.15 -2.95 -9.66
CA PHE A 60 -3.43 -4.36 -9.44
C PHE A 60 -3.82 -4.96 -10.78
N ASP A 61 -3.11 -5.99 -11.18
CA ASP A 61 -3.38 -6.77 -12.39
C ASP A 61 -3.62 -8.21 -11.96
N GLU A 62 -4.88 -8.52 -11.66
CA GLU A 62 -5.26 -9.79 -11.01
C GLU A 62 -5.35 -10.95 -12.02
N GLY A 63 -5.14 -10.70 -13.32
CA GLY A 63 -5.35 -11.66 -14.39
C GLY A 63 -6.82 -12.11 -14.50
N GLU A 64 -7.18 -12.72 -15.63
CA GLU A 64 -8.35 -13.60 -15.71
C GLU A 64 -7.81 -15.02 -15.88
N ASP A 65 -8.24 -15.96 -15.03
CA ASP A 65 -8.15 -17.38 -15.36
C ASP A 65 -9.14 -17.62 -16.51
N PHE A 66 -8.63 -17.85 -17.72
CA PHE A 66 -9.42 -18.28 -18.86
C PHE A 66 -9.08 -19.73 -19.21
#